data_AF-A0A7L0R456-F1
#
_entry.id   AF-A0A7L0R456-F1
#
_cell.length_a   1.000
_cell.length_b   1.000
_cell.length_c   1.000
_cell.angle_alpha   90.00
_cell.angle_beta   90.00
_cell.angle_gamma   90.00
#
_symmetry.space_group_name_H-M   'P 1'
#
loop_
_entity.id
_entity.type
_entity.pdbx_description
1 polymer ?
#
loop_
_entity_poly.entity_id
_entity_poly.type
_entity_poly.pdbx_seq_one_letter_code
_entity_poly.pdbx_strand_id
1 'polypeptide(L)'
;LVLALLGSRGVVAQCPSPAELRPTNGTRVCALLYADNSPYYDQCCAGDVLQVPPGADLPYLPRGWAGRASSLVVGTRCELTVWSRRAKGGKTRRFTAGAVPRLQEVKRGLFGDWNDAIRALYCTC
;
A
#
# COMPACT_ATOMS: atom_id res chain seq x y z
N LEU A 1 -23.06 -15.81 -34.25
CA LEU A 1 -21.70 -15.79 -33.67
C LEU A 1 -21.53 -14.46 -32.94
N VAL A 2 -21.67 -14.45 -31.62
CA VAL A 2 -21.52 -13.23 -30.81
C VAL A 2 -20.02 -13.05 -30.53
N LEU A 3 -19.41 -12.01 -31.10
CA LEU A 3 -18.04 -11.64 -30.80
C LEU A 3 -17.98 -11.07 -29.37
N ALA A 4 -17.49 -11.88 -28.43
CA ALA A 4 -17.07 -11.40 -27.12
C ALA A 4 -15.81 -10.54 -27.30
N LEU A 5 -15.93 -9.24 -27.03
CA LEU A 5 -14.78 -8.34 -26.91
C LEU A 5 -13.99 -8.76 -25.66
N LEU A 6 -12.92 -9.53 -25.88
CA LEU A 6 -11.89 -9.82 -24.89
C LEU A 6 -11.22 -8.50 -24.52
N GLY A 7 -11.56 -7.98 -23.33
CA GLY A 7 -10.83 -6.88 -22.72
C GLY A 7 -9.36 -7.26 -22.60
N SER A 8 -8.52 -6.56 -23.35
CA SER A 8 -7.07 -6.67 -23.33
C SER A 8 -6.56 -6.47 -21.90
N ARG A 9 -6.06 -7.53 -21.27
CA ARG A 9 -5.26 -7.48 -20.05
C ARG A 9 -3.92 -6.85 -20.38
N GLY A 10 -3.85 -5.52 -20.30
CA GLY A 10 -2.57 -4.83 -20.19
C GLY A 10 -1.87 -5.32 -18.93
N VAL A 11 -0.65 -5.82 -19.06
CA VAL A 11 0.22 -6.20 -17.95
C VAL A 11 0.62 -4.91 -17.23
N VAL A 12 -0.21 -4.51 -16.27
CA VAL A 12 0.06 -3.48 -15.27
C VAL A 12 0.42 -4.24 -14.00
N ALA A 13 1.31 -3.72 -13.16
CA ALA A 13 1.38 -4.15 -11.77
C ALA A 13 -0.06 -4.36 -11.24
N GLN A 14 -0.48 -5.56 -10.83
CA GLN A 14 -1.88 -5.86 -10.45
C GLN A 14 -2.34 -5.15 -9.15
N CYS A 15 -1.61 -4.13 -8.73
CA CYS A 15 -2.07 -3.20 -7.72
C CYS A 15 -3.40 -2.61 -8.16
N PRO A 16 -4.45 -2.69 -7.32
CA PRO A 16 -5.73 -2.07 -7.65
C PRO A 16 -5.54 -0.57 -7.86
N SER A 17 -6.33 0.02 -8.76
CA SER A 17 -6.25 1.46 -8.94
C SER A 17 -6.73 2.17 -7.66
N PRO A 18 -6.20 3.37 -7.33
CA PRO A 18 -6.69 4.15 -6.18
C PRO A 18 -8.20 4.42 -6.21
N ALA A 19 -8.79 4.45 -7.41
CA ALA A 19 -10.21 4.64 -7.63
C ALA A 19 -11.05 3.35 -7.51
N GLU A 20 -10.40 2.18 -7.54
CA GLU A 20 -10.98 0.85 -7.29
C GLU A 20 -10.93 0.46 -5.83
N LEU A 21 -10.23 1.21 -4.96
CA LEU A 21 -10.39 1.15 -3.50
C LEU A 21 -11.76 1.70 -3.06
N ARG A 22 -12.80 1.33 -3.81
CA ARG A 22 -14.19 1.65 -3.55
C ARG A 22 -14.77 0.60 -2.61
N PRO A 23 -15.62 1.04 -1.68
CA PRO A 23 -16.23 0.16 -0.72
C PRO A 23 -17.18 -0.81 -1.42
N THR A 24 -16.85 -2.11 -1.43
CA THR A 24 -17.83 -3.16 -1.79
C THR A 24 -18.83 -3.41 -0.66
N ASN A 25 -18.51 -2.97 0.57
CA ASN A 25 -19.28 -3.20 1.80
C ASN A 25 -19.62 -1.90 2.58
N GLY A 26 -19.57 -0.73 1.93
CA GLY A 26 -19.90 0.57 2.54
C GLY A 26 -18.79 1.25 3.37
N THR A 27 -17.76 0.53 3.81
CA THR A 27 -16.60 1.11 4.52
C THR A 27 -15.48 1.48 3.55
N ARG A 28 -15.28 2.78 3.35
CA ARG A 28 -14.19 3.35 2.54
C ARG A 28 -12.84 2.81 3.04
N VAL A 29 -11.92 2.48 2.13
CA VAL A 29 -10.54 2.07 2.46
C VAL A 29 -9.61 3.24 2.15
N CYS A 30 -8.71 3.55 3.08
CA CYS A 30 -7.73 4.63 2.91
C CYS A 30 -6.47 4.13 2.22
N ALA A 31 -5.96 2.98 2.65
CA ALA A 31 -4.82 2.35 2.02
C ALA A 31 -4.86 0.83 2.14
N LEU A 32 -4.21 0.14 1.20
CA LEU A 32 -3.86 -1.27 1.27
C LEU A 32 -2.34 -1.40 1.33
N LEU A 33 -1.82 -2.20 2.25
CA LEU A 33 -0.40 -2.57 2.32
C LEU A 33 -0.31 -4.07 2.05
N TYR A 34 0.63 -4.48 1.21
CA TYR A 34 0.84 -5.88 0.84
C TYR A 34 2.18 -6.38 1.36
N ALA A 35 2.24 -7.66 1.69
CA ALA A 35 3.44 -8.28 2.24
C ALA A 35 4.45 -8.75 1.18
N ASP A 36 3.98 -9.21 0.02
CA ASP A 36 4.85 -9.95 -0.90
C ASP A 36 5.69 -9.01 -1.78
N ASN A 37 7.01 -9.13 -1.67
CA ASN A 37 7.94 -8.47 -2.57
C ASN A 37 8.27 -9.41 -3.74
N SER A 38 8.17 -8.92 -4.98
CA SER A 38 8.55 -9.67 -6.18
C SER A 38 9.51 -8.85 -7.05
N PRO A 39 10.48 -9.50 -7.73
CA PRO A 39 11.26 -8.83 -8.77
C PRO A 39 10.41 -8.45 -9.99
N TYR A 40 9.23 -9.07 -10.15
CA TYR A 40 8.31 -8.78 -11.25
C TYR A 40 7.19 -7.84 -10.78
N TYR A 41 7.05 -6.68 -11.43
CA TYR A 41 6.11 -5.62 -11.04
C TYR A 41 4.64 -6.08 -11.02
N ASP A 42 4.27 -7.01 -11.89
CA ASP A 42 2.94 -7.63 -11.96
C ASP A 42 2.57 -8.42 -10.71
N GLN A 43 3.54 -8.78 -9.85
CA GLN A 43 3.34 -9.65 -8.69
C GLN A 43 3.51 -8.94 -7.33
N CYS A 44 3.81 -7.64 -7.27
CA CYS A 44 4.15 -6.97 -5.99
C CYS A 44 2.95 -6.59 -5.11
N CYS A 45 1.73 -6.54 -5.65
CA CYS A 45 0.51 -6.26 -4.87
C CYS A 45 -0.29 -7.55 -4.64
N ALA A 46 0.38 -8.54 -4.04
CA ALA A 46 -0.14 -9.87 -3.80
C ALA A 46 0.09 -10.33 -2.34
N GLY A 47 -0.41 -11.52 -2.03
CA GLY A 47 -0.25 -12.14 -0.72
C GLY A 47 -1.15 -11.54 0.36
N ASP A 48 -0.62 -11.51 1.59
CA ASP A 48 -1.31 -10.94 2.74
C ASP A 48 -1.53 -9.44 2.56
N VAL A 49 -2.73 -8.96 2.92
CA VAL A 49 -3.12 -7.55 2.78
C VAL A 49 -3.56 -6.97 4.11
N LEU A 50 -3.01 -5.81 4.48
CA LEU A 50 -3.48 -4.97 5.58
C LEU A 50 -4.34 -3.85 5.02
N GLN A 51 -5.62 -3.91 5.34
CA GLN A 51 -6.56 -2.85 5.02
C GLN A 51 -6.51 -1.76 6.09
N VAL A 52 -6.31 -0.52 5.67
CA VAL A 52 -6.25 0.64 6.54
C VAL A 52 -7.48 1.50 6.32
N PRO A 53 -8.38 1.64 7.32
CA PRO A 53 -9.55 2.49 7.18
C PRO A 53 -9.17 3.99 7.23
N PRO A 54 -10.02 4.89 6.71
CA PRO A 54 -9.88 6.33 6.88
C PRO A 54 -9.82 6.72 8.36
N GLY A 55 -8.92 7.66 8.69
CA GLY A 55 -8.71 8.10 10.07
C GLY A 55 -7.94 7.10 10.94
N ALA A 56 -7.53 5.95 10.40
CA ALA A 56 -6.77 4.97 11.17
C ALA A 56 -5.45 5.58 11.66
N ASP A 57 -5.27 5.57 12.97
CA ASP A 57 -4.03 5.96 13.64
C ASP A 57 -3.44 4.75 14.37
N LEU A 58 -2.40 4.16 13.78
CA LEU A 58 -1.76 2.94 14.26
C LEU A 58 -0.32 3.25 14.68
N PRO A 59 -0.08 3.72 15.92
CA PRO A 59 1.27 3.85 16.47
C PRO A 59 1.98 2.49 16.59
N TYR A 60 1.21 1.40 16.63
CA TYR A 60 1.69 0.03 16.60
C TYR A 60 0.88 -0.76 15.58
N LEU A 61 1.55 -1.35 14.59
CA LEU A 61 0.87 -2.21 13.62
C LEU A 61 0.37 -3.51 14.26
N PRO A 62 -0.68 -4.14 13.68
CA PRO A 62 -1.14 -5.45 14.10
C PRO A 62 0.01 -6.48 14.13
N ARG A 63 -0.16 -7.52 14.95
CA ARG A 63 0.83 -8.61 15.07
C ARG A 63 1.13 -9.18 13.68
N GLY A 64 2.42 -9.32 13.36
CA GLY A 64 2.88 -9.86 12.08
C GLY A 64 3.06 -8.82 10.96
N TRP A 65 2.69 -7.55 11.16
CA TRP A 65 2.77 -6.50 10.12
C TRP A 65 3.91 -5.49 10.29
N ALA A 66 4.51 -5.41 11.48
CA ALA A 66 5.61 -4.49 11.73
C ALA A 66 6.84 -4.87 10.89
N GLY A 67 7.15 -4.05 9.88
CA GLY A 67 8.25 -4.27 8.95
C GLY A 67 8.00 -5.38 7.95
N ARG A 68 6.75 -5.50 7.45
CA ARG A 68 6.38 -6.52 6.46
C ARG A 68 5.88 -5.96 5.12
N ALA A 69 5.45 -4.70 5.11
CA ALA A 69 4.89 -4.11 3.91
C ALA A 69 5.99 -3.86 2.86
N SER A 70 5.77 -4.37 1.65
CA SER A 70 6.67 -4.27 0.50
C SER A 70 6.06 -3.48 -0.66
N SER A 71 4.74 -3.37 -0.71
CA SER A 71 4.00 -2.49 -1.61
C SER A 71 2.77 -1.89 -0.94
N LEU A 72 2.24 -0.82 -1.51
CA LEU A 72 1.03 -0.18 -1.01
C LEU A 72 0.21 0.51 -2.10
N VAL A 73 -1.07 0.71 -1.82
CA VAL A 73 -1.97 1.55 -2.61
C VAL A 73 -2.69 2.51 -1.68
N VAL A 74 -2.66 3.80 -1.98
CA VAL A 74 -3.40 4.84 -1.26
C VAL A 74 -4.59 5.26 -2.11
N GLY A 75 -5.78 5.30 -1.51
CA GLY A 75 -7.03 5.65 -2.16
C GLY A 75 -7.08 7.10 -2.62
N THR A 76 -8.00 7.41 -3.53
CA THR A 76 -8.21 8.78 -4.00
C THR A 76 -8.61 9.72 -2.86
N ARG A 77 -8.04 10.93 -2.85
CA ARG A 77 -8.21 11.95 -1.81
C ARG A 77 -7.77 11.49 -0.42
N CYS A 78 -6.96 10.45 -0.35
CA CYS A 78 -6.37 9.96 0.88
C CYS A 78 -4.86 10.16 0.87
N GLU A 79 -4.30 10.06 2.05
CA GLU A 79 -2.89 10.16 2.31
C GLU A 79 -2.50 9.26 3.46
N LEU A 80 -1.42 8.51 3.24
CA LEU A 80 -0.84 7.62 4.22
C LEU A 80 0.50 8.19 4.68
N THR A 81 0.58 8.54 5.96
CA THR A 81 1.86 8.84 6.64
C THR A 81 2.34 7.59 7.34
N VAL A 82 3.61 7.24 7.15
CA VAL A 82 4.24 6.06 7.76
C VAL A 82 5.51 6.42 8.48
N TRP A 83 5.84 5.61 9.49
CA TRP A 83 7.05 5.76 10.30
C TRP A 83 7.87 4.48 10.36
N SER A 84 9.19 4.64 10.41
CA SER A 84 10.13 3.53 10.41
C SER A 84 10.36 2.90 11.79
N ARG A 85 9.84 3.51 12.86
CA ARG A 85 9.83 2.96 14.22
C ARG A 85 8.41 2.99 14.79
N ARG A 86 8.18 2.13 15.78
CA ARG A 86 6.93 2.09 16.55
C ARG A 86 6.69 3.42 17.27
N ALA A 87 5.47 3.65 17.73
CA ALA A 87 5.04 4.88 18.39
C ALA A 87 5.34 6.14 17.54
N LYS A 88 5.18 6.02 16.21
CA LYS A 88 5.43 7.10 15.23
C LYS A 88 6.83 7.73 15.30
N GLY A 89 7.85 6.92 15.63
CA GLY A 89 9.23 7.38 15.72
C GLY A 89 10.05 7.15 14.44
N GLY A 90 11.27 7.68 14.41
CA GLY A 90 12.24 7.40 13.35
C GLY A 90 12.02 8.26 12.10
N LYS A 91 12.25 7.68 10.92
CA LYS A 91 12.04 8.37 9.64
C LYS A 91 10.56 8.32 9.26
N THR A 92 10.10 9.37 8.59
CA THR A 92 8.70 9.53 8.18
C THR A 92 8.61 9.67 6.68
N ARG A 93 7.56 9.11 6.07
CA ARG A 93 7.22 9.31 4.66
C ARG A 93 5.72 9.47 4.49
N ARG A 94 5.36 10.37 3.59
CA ARG A 94 3.99 10.64 3.17
C ARG A 94 3.78 10.07 1.77
N PHE A 95 2.74 9.27 1.60
CA PHE A 95 2.29 8.73 0.33
C PHE A 95 0.93 9.32 0.01
N THR A 96 0.83 9.98 -1.15
CA THR A 96 -0.45 10.47 -1.68
C THR A 96 -1.17 9.36 -2.43
N ALA A 97 -2.42 9.62 -2.83
CA ALA A 97 -3.19 8.75 -3.71
C ALA A 97 -2.35 8.20 -4.87
N GLY A 98 -2.36 6.88 -5.04
CA GLY A 98 -1.47 6.19 -5.99
C GLY A 98 -1.14 4.77 -5.55
N ALA A 99 -0.65 3.97 -6.49
CA ALA A 99 -0.02 2.69 -6.20
C ALA A 99 1.50 2.87 -6.11
N VAL A 100 2.11 2.21 -5.14
CA VAL A 100 3.56 2.08 -4.98
C VAL A 100 3.87 0.59 -4.97
N PRO A 101 4.08 -0.02 -6.15
CA PRO A 101 4.27 -1.46 -6.27
C PRO A 101 5.54 -1.94 -5.55
N ARG A 102 6.57 -1.09 -5.42
CA ARG A 102 7.83 -1.49 -4.79
C ARG A 102 8.34 -0.41 -3.85
N LEU A 103 8.18 -0.65 -2.55
CA LEU A 103 8.75 0.20 -1.51
C LEU A 103 10.28 0.17 -1.49
N GLN A 104 10.88 -0.86 -2.10
CA GLN A 104 12.32 -0.97 -2.30
C GLN A 104 12.90 0.18 -3.14
N GLU A 105 12.08 0.79 -4.01
CA GLU A 105 12.50 1.91 -4.85
C GLU A 105 12.32 3.26 -4.14
N VAL A 106 11.67 3.27 -2.98
CA VAL A 106 11.40 4.48 -2.21
C VAL A 106 12.47 4.63 -1.13
N LYS A 107 13.39 5.58 -1.33
CA LYS A 107 14.49 5.83 -0.38
C LYS A 107 13.98 6.26 1.00
N ARG A 108 14.61 5.73 2.06
CA ARG A 108 14.35 6.07 3.47
C ARG A 108 15.49 6.88 4.11
N GLY A 109 16.43 7.36 3.30
CA GLY A 109 17.59 8.13 3.73
C GLY A 109 18.77 7.82 2.80
N LEU A 110 19.99 8.04 3.30
CA LEU A 110 21.21 7.71 2.57
C LEU A 110 21.43 6.20 2.44
N PHE A 111 21.06 5.44 3.47
CA PHE A 111 21.18 3.98 3.50
C PHE A 111 19.80 3.36 3.75
N GLY A 112 19.26 2.69 2.73
CA GLY A 112 18.04 1.91 2.79
C GLY A 112 16.80 2.58 2.19
N ASP A 113 15.78 1.74 2.04
CA ASP A 113 14.50 2.04 1.43
C ASP A 113 13.34 1.73 2.39
N TRP A 114 12.11 1.86 1.90
CA TRP A 114 10.90 1.64 2.67
C TRP A 114 10.38 0.20 2.66
N ASN A 115 11.01 -0.71 1.89
CA ASN A 115 10.65 -2.12 1.91
C ASN A 115 10.84 -2.68 3.33
N ASP A 116 9.83 -3.36 3.85
CA ASP A 116 9.86 -4.00 5.17
C ASP A 116 10.23 -3.03 6.32
N ALA A 117 9.99 -1.74 6.12
CA ALA A 117 10.42 -0.69 7.06
C ALA A 117 9.28 -0.05 7.84
N ILE A 118 8.02 -0.18 7.38
CA ILE A 118 6.87 0.48 8.00
C ILE A 118 6.54 -0.17 9.35
N ARG A 119 6.51 0.62 10.42
CA ARG A 119 6.24 0.14 11.79
C ARG A 119 5.13 0.88 12.54
N ALA A 120 4.70 2.02 12.00
CA ALA A 120 3.51 2.77 12.42
C ALA A 120 2.94 3.51 11.21
N LEU A 121 1.65 3.83 11.25
CA LEU A 121 0.98 4.56 10.18
C LEU A 121 -0.18 5.43 10.68
N TYR A 122 -0.54 6.41 9.87
CA TYR A 122 -1.70 7.27 10.03
C TYR A 122 -2.27 7.55 8.65
N CYS A 123 -3.56 7.38 8.48
CA CYS A 123 -4.22 7.52 7.18
C CYS A 123 -5.33 8.57 7.26
N THR A 124 -5.24 9.60 6.43
CA THR A 124 -6.22 10.70 6.38
C THR A 124 -6.88 10.74 5.01
N CYS A 125 -8.20 10.95 4.99
CA CYS A 125 -9.05 11.17 3.83
C CYS A 125 -10.12 12.21 4.21
#